data_AF-A0ABC9Z5E5-F1
#
_entry.id   AF-A0ABC9Z5E5-F1
#
_cell.length_a   1.000
_cell.length_b   1.000
_cell.length_c   1.000
_cell.angle_alpha   90.00
_cell.angle_beta   90.00
_cell.angle_gamma   90.00
#
_symmetry.space_group_name_H-M   'P 1'
#
loop_
_entity.id
_entity.type
_entity.pdbx_description
1 polymer ?
#
loop_
_entity_poly.entity_id
_entity_poly.type
_entity_poly.pdbx_seq_one_letter_code
_entity_poly.pdbx_strand_id
1 'polypeptide(L)'
;MHIKCTKIISPIDGSSMDSHPSIRIGAEYPLLSVSIGPSRGLQLQILTDEGPSFWNGEMFETVSNDIPDGWILQLSEGSLKIGPKEFLRPGFWESYFDDDPAAVQAFKHQLELIK
;
A
#
# COMPACT_ATOMS: atom_id res chain seq x y z
N MET A 1 7.64 -7.92 -1.38
CA MET A 1 7.31 -7.47 -0.01
C MET A 1 5.85 -7.74 0.27
N HIS A 2 5.59 -8.64 1.22
CA HIS A 2 4.27 -9.07 1.64
C HIS A 2 4.03 -8.74 3.11
N ILE A 3 2.77 -8.47 3.43
CA ILE A 3 2.28 -8.24 4.79
C ILE A 3 1.07 -9.12 5.05
N LYS A 4 0.86 -9.54 6.30
CA LYS A 4 -0.32 -10.32 6.70
C LYS A 4 -1.26 -9.46 7.51
N CYS A 5 -2.56 -9.51 7.19
CA CYS A 5 -3.59 -8.85 8.00
C CYS A 5 -3.78 -9.62 9.32
N THR A 6 -3.62 -8.95 10.45
CA THR A 6 -3.75 -9.55 11.80
C THR A 6 -5.03 -9.12 12.51
N LYS A 7 -5.58 -7.96 12.16
CA LYS A 7 -6.84 -7.41 12.67
C LYS A 7 -7.47 -6.49 11.64
N ILE A 8 -8.77 -6.27 11.72
CA ILE A 8 -9.49 -5.29 10.89
C ILE A 8 -9.97 -4.16 11.80
N ILE A 9 -9.65 -2.92 11.43
CA ILE A 9 -10.07 -1.72 12.14
C ILE A 9 -11.05 -0.95 11.25
N SER A 10 -12.22 -0.61 11.80
CA SER A 10 -13.22 0.23 11.16
C SER A 10 -12.64 1.61 10.86
N PRO A 11 -12.73 2.10 9.61
CA PRO A 11 -12.29 3.45 9.26
C PRO A 11 -13.23 4.53 9.79
N ILE A 12 -14.42 4.16 10.29
CA ILE A 12 -15.46 5.09 10.76
C ILE A 12 -15.21 5.50 12.20
N ASP A 13 -14.93 4.53 13.06
CA ASP A 13 -14.89 4.71 14.52
C ASP A 13 -13.67 4.07 15.20
N GLY A 14 -12.79 3.42 14.44
CA GLY A 14 -11.59 2.77 14.98
C GLY A 14 -11.86 1.48 15.76
N SER A 15 -13.09 0.96 15.74
CA SER A 15 -13.44 -0.29 16.39
C SER A 15 -12.86 -1.50 15.66
N SER A 16 -12.61 -2.59 16.39
CA SER A 16 -12.21 -3.86 15.78
C SER A 16 -13.40 -4.50 15.07
N MET A 17 -13.16 -5.06 13.89
CA MET A 17 -14.17 -5.76 13.09
C MET A 17 -13.75 -7.21 12.85
N ASP A 18 -14.73 -8.10 12.74
CA ASP A 18 -14.49 -9.52 12.44
C ASP A 18 -14.26 -9.79 10.95
N SER A 19 -14.76 -8.90 10.07
CA SER A 19 -14.66 -9.09 8.61
C SER A 19 -14.77 -7.78 7.83
N HIS A 20 -14.20 -7.75 6.64
CA HIS A 20 -14.33 -6.68 5.64
C HIS A 20 -14.38 -7.30 4.23
N PRO A 21 -15.11 -6.72 3.26
CA PRO A 21 -15.17 -7.26 1.89
C PRO A 21 -13.79 -7.30 1.20
N SER A 22 -12.98 -6.24 1.32
CA SER A 22 -11.71 -6.10 0.59
C SER A 22 -10.49 -6.75 1.26
N ILE A 23 -10.55 -7.11 2.55
CA ILE A 23 -9.43 -7.71 3.28
C ILE A 23 -9.86 -8.79 4.28
N ARG A 24 -9.00 -9.77 4.55
CA ARG A 24 -9.26 -10.92 5.40
C ARG A 24 -8.15 -11.10 6.43
N ILE A 25 -8.53 -11.31 7.69
CA ILE A 25 -7.58 -11.67 8.76
C ILE A 25 -6.88 -12.99 8.39
N GLY A 26 -5.57 -13.02 8.55
CA GLY A 26 -4.71 -14.15 8.20
C GLY A 26 -4.28 -14.20 6.73
N ALA A 27 -4.86 -13.39 5.85
CA ALA A 27 -4.45 -13.31 4.45
C ALA A 27 -3.22 -12.41 4.28
N GLU A 28 -2.39 -12.74 3.29
CA GLU A 28 -1.23 -11.99 2.89
C GLU A 28 -1.54 -11.10 1.68
N TYR A 29 -0.93 -9.92 1.66
CA TYR A 29 -1.15 -8.90 0.65
C TYR A 29 0.19 -8.32 0.17
N PRO A 30 0.36 -8.09 -1.14
CA PRO A 30 1.48 -7.32 -1.66
C PRO A 30 1.44 -5.89 -1.12
N LEU A 31 2.56 -5.43 -0.53
CA LEU A 31 2.72 -4.05 -0.12
C LEU A 31 3.25 -3.22 -1.30
N LEU A 32 2.51 -2.18 -1.67
CA LEU A 32 2.82 -1.30 -2.80
C LEU A 32 3.60 -0.06 -2.35
N SER A 33 3.22 0.52 -1.22
CA SER A 33 3.92 1.67 -0.64
C SER A 33 3.59 1.85 0.84
N VAL A 34 4.45 2.60 1.54
CA VAL A 34 4.28 3.05 2.92
C VAL A 34 4.19 4.56 2.91
N SER A 35 3.24 5.11 3.65
CA SER A 35 3.13 6.56 3.89
C SER A 35 2.99 6.82 5.38
N ILE A 36 3.85 7.67 5.92
CA ILE A 36 3.82 8.12 7.31
C ILE A 36 3.58 9.62 7.28
N GLY A 37 2.49 10.07 7.88
CA GLY A 37 2.13 11.48 7.92
C GLY A 37 1.50 11.90 9.25
N PRO A 38 1.48 13.21 9.55
CA PRO A 38 1.05 13.73 10.84
C PRO A 38 -0.44 13.49 11.14
N SER A 39 -1.28 13.35 10.13
CA SER A 39 -2.74 13.21 10.29
C SER A 39 -3.23 11.77 10.41
N ARG A 40 -2.61 10.84 9.67
CA ARG A 40 -3.07 9.43 9.56
C ARG A 40 -2.08 8.41 10.10
N GLY A 41 -0.94 8.87 10.65
CA GLY A 41 0.11 7.98 11.13
C GLY A 41 0.65 7.09 10.01
N LEU A 42 0.89 5.82 10.32
CA LEU A 42 1.35 4.81 9.38
C LEU A 42 0.18 4.31 8.52
N GLN A 43 0.27 4.55 7.21
CA GLN A 43 -0.65 4.05 6.20
C GLN A 43 0.10 3.15 5.22
N LEU A 44 -0.50 2.02 4.87
CA LEU A 44 0.03 1.04 3.94
C LEU A 44 -0.85 1.00 2.71
N GLN A 45 -0.26 1.15 1.52
CA GLN A 45 -0.95 0.89 0.28
C GLN A 45 -0.73 -0.58 -0.10
N ILE A 46 -1.81 -1.35 -0.21
CA ILE A 46 -1.74 -2.78 -0.54
C ILE A 46 -2.54 -3.07 -1.80
N LEU A 47 -2.19 -4.18 -2.45
CA LEU A 47 -3.01 -4.72 -3.54
C LEU A 47 -4.05 -5.69 -2.97
N THR A 48 -5.33 -5.37 -3.16
CA THR A 48 -6.46 -6.25 -2.85
C THR A 48 -7.08 -6.83 -4.13
N ASP A 49 -8.07 -7.71 -3.99
CA ASP A 49 -8.86 -8.22 -5.13
C ASP A 49 -9.60 -7.09 -5.87
N GLU A 50 -9.87 -5.96 -5.20
CA GLU A 50 -10.50 -4.75 -5.75
C GLU A 50 -9.48 -3.73 -6.31
N GLY A 51 -8.17 -4.02 -6.16
CA GLY A 51 -7.08 -3.15 -6.59
C GLY A 51 -6.32 -2.45 -5.46
N PRO A 52 -5.45 -1.49 -5.81
CA PRO A 52 -4.62 -0.74 -4.86
C PRO A 52 -5.44 0.13 -3.91
N SER A 53 -5.24 -0.01 -2.60
CA SER A 53 -5.97 0.78 -1.58
C SER A 53 -5.12 1.04 -0.34
N PHE A 54 -5.41 2.14 0.37
CA PHE A 54 -4.71 2.54 1.59
C PHE A 54 -5.41 2.02 2.85
N TRP A 55 -4.61 1.52 3.79
CA TRP A 55 -5.07 0.93 5.05
C TRP A 55 -4.22 1.37 6.23
N ASN A 56 -4.79 1.33 7.43
CA ASN A 56 -4.06 1.58 8.66
C ASN A 56 -3.00 0.50 8.87
N GLY A 57 -1.73 0.90 9.06
CA GLY A 57 -0.62 -0.03 9.22
C GLY A 57 -0.70 -0.91 10.46
N GLU A 58 -1.45 -0.53 11.49
CA GLU A 58 -1.66 -1.37 12.67
C GLU A 58 -2.40 -2.68 12.37
N MET A 59 -3.09 -2.76 11.23
CA MET A 59 -3.86 -3.95 10.83
C MET A 59 -2.97 -5.07 10.30
N PHE A 60 -1.66 -4.84 10.14
CA PHE A 60 -0.77 -5.75 9.42
C PHE A 60 0.55 -5.99 10.14
N GLU A 61 1.15 -7.13 9.84
CA GLU A 61 2.53 -7.47 10.20
C GLU A 61 3.34 -7.84 8.95
N THR A 62 4.65 -7.60 8.99
CA THR A 62 5.54 -7.95 7.88
C THR A 62 5.78 -9.46 7.86
N VAL A 63 5.60 -10.10 6.70
CA VAL A 63 5.90 -11.54 6.52
C VAL A 63 7.17 -11.78 5.70
N SER A 64 7.56 -10.83 4.86
CA SER A 64 8.83 -10.87 4.11
C SER A 64 9.68 -9.65 4.43
N ASN A 65 10.97 -9.83 4.69
CA ASN A 65 11.89 -8.72 4.96
C ASN A 65 12.54 -8.12 3.69
N ASP A 66 12.19 -8.65 2.51
CA ASP A 66 12.75 -8.19 1.24
C ASP A 66 12.08 -6.91 0.76
N ILE A 67 12.88 -5.84 0.63
CA ILE A 67 12.47 -4.59 -0.02
C ILE A 67 12.81 -4.71 -1.50
N PRO A 68 11.83 -4.63 -2.43
CA PRO A 68 12.10 -4.73 -3.86
C PRO A 68 13.03 -3.62 -4.37
N ASP A 69 13.79 -3.95 -5.42
CA ASP A 69 14.65 -2.98 -6.10
C ASP A 69 13.84 -1.79 -6.63
N GLY A 70 14.44 -0.60 -6.60
CA GLY A 70 13.80 0.63 -7.07
C GLY A 70 12.88 1.32 -6.06
N TRP A 71 12.74 0.75 -4.86
CA TRP A 71 12.12 1.45 -3.73
C TRP A 71 13.01 2.60 -3.27
N ILE A 72 12.40 3.77 -3.08
CA ILE A 72 13.07 4.96 -2.56
C ILE A 72 12.35 5.46 -1.31
N LEU A 73 13.06 6.23 -0.50
CA LEU A 73 12.49 7.03 0.57
C LEU A 73 12.35 8.47 0.09
N GLN A 74 11.15 9.03 0.22
CA GLN A 74 10.84 10.42 -0.12
C GLN A 74 10.34 11.15 1.12
N LEU A 75 11.00 12.26 1.46
CA LEU A 75 10.56 13.20 2.50
C LEU A 75 9.94 14.43 1.84
N SER A 76 8.72 14.76 2.22
CA SER A 76 8.04 15.98 1.74
C SER A 76 7.02 16.44 2.76
N GLU A 77 6.99 17.73 3.07
CA GLU A 77 5.95 18.36 3.91
C GLU A 77 5.68 17.64 5.25
N GLY A 78 6.76 17.23 5.93
CA GLY A 78 6.65 16.52 7.22
C GLY A 78 6.08 15.10 7.11
N SER A 79 5.96 14.57 5.90
CA SER A 79 5.56 13.20 5.60
C SER A 79 6.72 12.42 5.01
N LEU A 80 6.72 11.11 5.27
CA LEU A 80 7.68 10.16 4.75
C LEU A 80 6.92 9.14 3.89
N LYS A 81 7.37 8.94 2.66
CA LYS A 81 6.86 7.90 1.77
C LYS A 81 7.98 6.93 1.41
N ILE A 82 7.65 5.65 1.35
CA ILE A 82 8.55 4.59 0.90
C ILE A 82 7.81 3.77 -0.15
N GLY A 83 8.44 3.49 -1.27
CA GLY A 83 7.84 2.69 -2.33
C GLY A 83 8.61 2.82 -3.62
N PRO A 84 8.18 2.12 -4.69
CA PRO A 84 8.74 2.29 -6.02
C PRO A 84 8.81 3.75 -6.42
N LYS A 85 9.93 4.18 -7.00
CA LYS A 85 10.10 5.57 -7.48
C LYS A 85 8.94 6.05 -8.35
N GLU A 86 8.40 5.18 -9.20
CA GLU A 86 7.25 5.47 -10.06
C GLU A 86 5.99 5.80 -9.27
N PHE A 87 5.69 5.02 -8.22
CA PHE A 87 4.49 5.20 -7.39
C PHE A 87 4.54 6.49 -6.55
N LEU A 88 5.74 6.99 -6.29
CA LEU A 88 5.95 8.24 -5.55
C LEU A 88 6.00 9.49 -6.47
N ARG A 89 5.87 9.31 -7.79
CA ARG A 89 5.78 10.43 -8.73
C ARG A 89 4.42 11.13 -8.58
N PRO A 90 4.39 12.47 -8.47
CA PRO A 90 3.13 13.20 -8.50
C PRO A 90 2.30 12.85 -9.75
N GLY A 91 1.00 12.60 -9.58
CA GLY A 91 0.10 12.25 -10.68
C GLY A 91 0.09 10.77 -11.08
N PHE A 92 0.97 9.93 -10.52
CA PHE A 92 1.03 8.51 -10.94
C PHE A 92 -0.28 7.77 -10.70
N TRP A 93 -0.86 7.91 -9.50
CA TRP A 93 -2.06 7.17 -9.14
C TRP A 93 -3.28 7.68 -9.89
N GLU A 94 -3.37 8.98 -10.12
CA GLU A 94 -4.39 9.60 -10.97
C GLU A 94 -4.33 9.02 -12.39
N SER A 95 -3.15 9.02 -13.02
CA SER A 95 -2.97 8.42 -14.34
C SER A 95 -3.28 6.92 -14.35
N TYR A 96 -2.91 6.19 -13.29
CA TYR A 96 -3.24 4.76 -13.16
C TYR A 96 -4.75 4.51 -13.09
N PHE A 97 -5.48 5.29 -12.30
CA PHE A 97 -6.93 5.16 -12.15
C PHE A 97 -7.71 5.69 -13.37
N ASP A 98 -7.10 6.57 -14.17
CA ASP A 98 -7.62 7.03 -15.47
C ASP A 98 -7.30 6.06 -16.64
N ASP A 99 -6.82 4.85 -16.35
CA ASP A 99 -6.43 3.83 -17.33
C ASP A 99 -5.34 4.30 -18.33
N ASP A 100 -4.46 5.23 -17.92
CA ASP A 100 -3.31 5.61 -18.74
C ASP A 100 -2.42 4.39 -19.02
N PRO A 101 -2.15 4.04 -20.30
CA PRO A 101 -1.41 2.83 -20.63
C PRO A 101 0.00 2.77 -20.02
N ALA A 102 0.69 3.90 -19.89
CA ALA A 102 2.03 3.95 -19.35
C ALA A 102 2.02 3.74 -17.83
N ALA A 103 1.07 4.35 -17.11
CA ALA A 103 0.88 4.13 -15.67
C ALA A 103 0.49 2.68 -15.36
N VAL A 104 -0.44 2.10 -16.13
CA VAL A 104 -0.85 0.69 -15.99
C VAL A 104 0.31 -0.26 -16.27
N GLN A 105 1.12 0.00 -17.30
CA GLN A 105 2.29 -0.82 -17.60
C GLN A 105 3.35 -0.72 -16.48
N ALA A 106 3.63 0.48 -15.99
CA ALA A 106 4.56 0.69 -14.88
C ALA A 106 4.07 -0.02 -13.61
N PHE A 107 2.78 0.03 -13.31
CA PHE A 107 2.18 -0.70 -12.20
C PHE A 107 2.39 -2.21 -12.31
N LYS A 108 2.05 -2.80 -13.48
CA LYS A 108 2.25 -4.24 -13.73
C LYS A 108 3.72 -4.64 -13.56
N HIS A 109 4.64 -3.83 -14.11
CA HIS A 109 6.07 -4.10 -13.98
C HIS A 109 6.54 -4.07 -12.51
N GLN A 110 6.05 -3.12 -11.70
CA GLN A 110 6.37 -3.09 -10.27
C GLN A 110 5.80 -4.29 -9.50
N LEU A 111 4.62 -4.79 -9.89
CA LEU A 111 4.07 -6.02 -9.29
C LEU A 111 4.95 -7.25 -9.56
N GLU A 112 5.56 -7.36 -10.74
CA GLU A 112 6.48 -8.46 -11.05
C GLU A 112 7.74 -8.46 -10.16
N LEU A 113 8.13 -7.29 -9.64
CA LEU A 113 9.25 -7.14 -8.70
C LEU A 113 8.85 -7.44 -7.25
N ILE A 114 7.56 -7.35 -6.94
CA ILE A 114 7.01 -7.68 -5.62
C ILE A 114 6.76 -9.20 -5.59
N LYS A 115 7.80 -9.93 -5.18
CA LYS A 115 7.70 -11.36 -4.83
C LYS A 115 7.00 -11.57 -3.51
#